data_AF-A0A7S0A677-F1
#
_entry.id   AF-A0A7S0A677-F1
#
_cell.length_a   1.000
_cell.length_b   1.000
_cell.length_c   1.000
_cell.angle_alpha   90.00
_cell.angle_beta   90.00
_cell.angle_gamma   90.00
#
_symmetry.space_group_name_H-M   'P 1'
#
loop_
_entity.id
_entity.type
_entity.pdbx_description
1 polymer ?
#
loop_
_entity_poly.entity_id
_entity_poly.type
_entity_poly.pdbx_seq_one_letter_code
_entity_poly.pdbx_strand_id
1 'polypeptide(L)'
;EPAVMVYPKDRCEEFARMLRYYGMQEFTHTVAEFRFGAHDECTASKATVWLSENGRTARRSSFPFWLGAYGDVVVTPGNLPQPLTFKFRIESFGQDPGGGCGPCMGFAISSQHAGRGMAIFKTTGKWLYRARDGALLADSQADVARERTPSANEGDEVALTIIPNATVALTINGVAVGAAFQNLDTPVRPIVLMDTKDAQVRIVH
;
A
#
# COMPACT_ATOMS: atom_id res chain seq x y z
N GLU A 1 -34.47 -37.21 -21.61
CA GLU A 1 -33.00 -37.20 -21.49
C GLU A 1 -32.59 -35.92 -20.76
N PRO A 2 -31.66 -35.96 -19.79
CA PRO A 2 -31.22 -34.73 -19.13
C PRO A 2 -30.39 -33.88 -20.11
N ALA A 3 -30.66 -32.58 -20.14
CA ALA A 3 -29.92 -31.64 -20.98
C ALA A 3 -28.45 -31.59 -20.55
N VAL A 4 -27.55 -32.09 -21.39
CA VAL A 4 -26.10 -31.98 -21.20
C VAL A 4 -25.71 -30.55 -21.58
N MET A 5 -25.37 -29.73 -20.58
CA MET A 5 -24.86 -28.39 -20.81
C MET A 5 -23.45 -28.51 -21.41
N VAL A 6 -23.32 -28.27 -22.71
CA VAL A 6 -22.02 -28.22 -23.39
C VAL A 6 -21.32 -26.94 -22.95
N TYR A 7 -20.38 -27.04 -22.02
CA TYR A 7 -19.54 -25.91 -21.63
C TYR A 7 -18.58 -25.58 -22.79
N PRO A 8 -18.73 -24.42 -23.46
CA PRO A 8 -17.80 -24.03 -24.51
C PRO A 8 -16.44 -23.81 -23.85
N LYS A 9 -15.40 -24.46 -24.39
CA LYS A 9 -14.01 -24.43 -23.89
C LYS A 9 -13.50 -22.99 -23.66
N ASP A 10 -14.03 -22.05 -24.45
CA ASP A 10 -13.64 -20.64 -24.47
C ASP A 10 -14.19 -19.86 -23.26
N ARG A 11 -15.31 -20.28 -22.65
CA ARG A 11 -15.87 -19.62 -21.47
C ARG A 11 -15.07 -19.87 -20.21
N CYS A 12 -14.38 -21.00 -20.11
CA CYS A 12 -13.48 -21.27 -19.00
C CYS A 12 -12.26 -20.36 -19.04
N GLU A 13 -11.72 -20.06 -20.23
CA GLU A 13 -10.66 -19.08 -20.39
C GLU A 13 -11.13 -17.65 -20.11
N GLU A 14 -12.32 -17.28 -20.57
CA GLU A 14 -12.92 -15.97 -20.29
C GLU A 14 -13.17 -15.80 -18.79
N PHE A 15 -13.73 -16.81 -18.13
CA PHE A 15 -13.93 -16.82 -16.68
C PHE A 15 -12.59 -16.78 -15.94
N ALA A 16 -11.56 -17.52 -16.38
CA ALA A 16 -10.22 -17.44 -15.80
C ALA A 16 -9.58 -16.05 -16.01
N ARG A 17 -9.79 -15.41 -17.17
CA ARG A 17 -9.36 -14.02 -17.41
C ARG A 17 -10.13 -13.03 -16.54
N MET A 18 -11.42 -13.24 -16.33
CA MET A 18 -12.22 -12.46 -15.37
C MET A 18 -11.70 -12.66 -13.95
N LEU A 19 -11.49 -13.89 -13.50
CA LEU A 19 -10.91 -14.17 -12.18
C LEU A 19 -9.54 -13.51 -12.04
N ARG A 20 -8.69 -13.53 -13.07
CA ARG A 20 -7.40 -12.80 -13.06
C ARG A 20 -7.57 -11.29 -13.01
N TYR A 21 -8.46 -10.75 -13.83
CA TYR A 21 -8.78 -9.32 -13.89
C TYR A 21 -9.30 -8.80 -12.54
N TYR A 22 -10.13 -9.59 -11.86
CA TYR A 22 -10.68 -9.29 -10.55
C TYR A 22 -9.80 -9.76 -9.38
N GLY A 23 -8.65 -10.39 -9.64
CA GLY A 23 -7.76 -10.92 -8.59
C GLY A 23 -8.36 -12.03 -7.73
N MET A 24 -9.32 -12.79 -8.26
CA MET A 24 -10.09 -13.84 -7.58
C MET A 24 -9.48 -15.26 -7.71
N GLN A 25 -8.32 -15.44 -8.36
CA GLN A 25 -7.59 -16.71 -8.22
C GLN A 25 -6.89 -16.74 -6.87
N GLU A 26 -6.92 -17.88 -6.18
CA GLU A 26 -6.00 -18.19 -5.09
C GLU A 26 -4.58 -18.25 -5.67
N PHE A 27 -3.96 -17.09 -5.86
CA PHE A 27 -2.55 -17.06 -6.15
C PHE A 27 -1.83 -17.41 -4.85
N THR A 28 -0.84 -18.29 -4.93
CA THR A 28 0.21 -18.34 -3.92
C THR A 28 0.93 -17.00 -3.98
N HIS A 29 0.51 -16.06 -3.13
CA HIS A 29 1.15 -14.75 -3.04
C HIS A 29 2.46 -14.90 -2.29
N THR A 30 3.52 -14.29 -2.83
CA THR A 30 4.77 -14.15 -2.06
C THR A 30 4.63 -12.96 -1.14
N VAL A 31 4.85 -13.17 0.15
CA VAL A 31 4.98 -12.05 1.08
C VAL A 31 6.38 -11.47 0.94
N ALA A 32 6.48 -10.18 0.65
CA ALA A 32 7.75 -9.49 0.52
C ALA A 32 8.45 -9.39 1.89
N GLU A 33 9.73 -9.75 1.92
CA GLU A 33 10.61 -9.39 3.03
C GLU A 33 11.24 -8.03 2.74
N PHE A 34 10.93 -7.02 3.57
CA PHE A 34 11.44 -5.66 3.40
C PHE A 34 11.61 -4.97 4.75
N ARG A 35 12.37 -3.87 4.75
CA ARG A 35 12.61 -3.01 5.91
C ARG A 35 12.49 -1.56 5.50
N PHE A 36 12.07 -0.71 6.43
CA PHE A 36 12.17 0.73 6.26
C PHE A 36 13.64 1.14 6.34
N GLY A 37 14.11 1.84 5.31
CA GLY A 37 15.42 2.46 5.30
C GLY A 37 15.38 3.86 5.90
N ALA A 38 16.34 4.16 6.77
CA ALA A 38 16.64 5.54 7.12
C ALA A 38 17.22 6.21 5.87
N HIS A 39 16.48 7.09 5.21
CA HIS A 39 17.08 8.03 4.27
C HIS A 39 17.77 9.12 5.08
N ASP A 40 18.99 9.50 4.68
CA ASP A 40 19.88 10.44 5.38
C ASP A 40 19.21 11.76 5.79
N GLU A 41 18.10 12.10 5.13
CA GLU A 41 17.28 13.29 5.36
C GLU A 41 16.44 13.24 6.65
N CYS A 42 16.33 12.09 7.33
CA CYS A 42 15.63 11.95 8.63
C CYS A 42 16.39 12.52 9.83
N THR A 43 17.61 13.05 9.66
CA THR A 43 18.49 13.41 10.78
C THR A 43 18.63 14.91 11.04
N ALA A 44 18.25 15.78 10.09
CA ALA A 44 18.65 17.20 10.12
C ALA A 44 17.60 18.19 10.65
N SER A 45 16.37 17.77 10.93
CA SER A 45 15.36 18.63 11.57
C SER A 45 14.65 17.87 12.69
N LYS A 46 14.27 18.56 13.77
CA LYS A 46 13.62 17.99 14.97
C LYS A 46 12.28 17.27 14.69
N ALA A 47 11.88 17.12 13.44
CA ALA A 47 10.78 16.29 13.00
C ALA A 47 11.30 15.05 12.28
N THR A 48 11.19 13.89 12.93
CA THR A 48 11.71 12.63 12.40
C THR A 48 10.61 11.57 12.30
N VAL A 49 10.83 10.61 11.42
CA VAL A 49 10.21 9.30 11.55
C VAL A 49 11.24 8.45 12.29
N TRP A 50 10.86 7.96 13.46
CA TRP A 50 11.66 7.00 14.20
C TRP A 50 11.48 5.63 13.57
N LEU A 51 12.58 4.94 13.32
CA LEU A 51 12.59 3.56 12.84
C LEU A 51 13.15 2.66 13.95
N SER A 52 12.55 1.48 14.13
CA SER A 52 13.14 0.46 15.00
C SER A 52 14.48 -0.02 14.44
N GLU A 53 15.34 -0.59 15.29
CA GLU A 53 16.68 -1.07 14.91
C GLU A 53 16.64 -2.10 13.76
N ASN A 54 15.60 -2.92 13.71
CA ASN A 54 15.38 -3.89 12.64
C ASN A 54 14.69 -3.32 11.39
N GLY A 55 14.39 -2.01 11.37
CA GLY A 55 13.69 -1.33 10.29
C GLY A 55 12.23 -1.78 10.08
N ARG A 56 11.65 -2.57 10.99
CA ARG A 56 10.28 -3.11 10.82
C ARG A 56 9.19 -2.19 11.34
N THR A 57 9.51 -1.22 12.18
CA THR A 57 8.52 -0.29 12.74
C THR A 57 8.90 1.12 12.35
N ALA A 58 7.91 1.87 11.84
CA ALA A 58 8.00 3.29 11.63
C ALA A 58 7.03 3.99 12.58
N ARG A 59 7.52 4.98 13.34
CA ARG A 59 6.72 5.80 14.23
C ARG A 59 6.99 7.27 13.97
N ARG A 60 5.93 8.08 13.93
CA ARG A 60 6.07 9.53 13.81
C ARG A 60 6.44 10.15 15.17
N SER A 61 7.57 10.86 15.23
CA SER A 61 8.04 11.48 16.50
C SER A 61 7.51 12.90 16.73
N SER A 62 6.98 13.59 15.71
CA SER A 62 6.51 14.97 15.81
C SER A 62 5.41 15.33 14.79
N PHE A 63 4.90 16.56 14.86
CA PHE A 63 3.84 17.15 14.02
C PHE A 63 4.32 18.56 13.56
N PRO A 64 3.78 19.25 12.52
CA PRO A 64 2.60 19.02 11.66
C PRO A 64 2.85 18.44 10.26
N PHE A 65 4.09 18.13 9.92
CA PHE A 65 4.42 17.79 8.54
C PHE A 65 4.27 16.29 8.26
N TRP A 66 3.73 15.98 7.09
CA TRP A 66 3.75 14.65 6.49
C TRP A 66 5.21 14.20 6.33
N LEU A 67 5.57 13.07 6.94
CA LEU A 67 6.85 12.41 6.73
C LEU A 67 6.65 10.96 6.33
N GLY A 68 7.61 10.43 5.59
CA GLY A 68 7.56 9.08 5.04
C GLY A 68 8.68 8.17 5.53
N ALA A 69 8.35 6.91 5.75
CA ALA A 69 9.30 5.81 5.78
C ALA A 69 9.20 5.01 4.48
N TYR A 70 10.33 4.80 3.80
CA TYR A 70 10.38 4.08 2.52
C TYR A 70 11.02 2.72 2.74
N GLY A 71 10.47 1.69 2.12
CA GLY A 71 11.08 0.37 2.10
C GLY A 71 12.31 0.30 1.20
N ASP A 72 13.16 -0.68 1.49
CA ASP A 72 14.38 -1.02 0.76
C ASP A 72 14.13 -1.84 -0.52
N VAL A 73 12.98 -2.48 -0.64
CA VAL A 73 12.61 -3.28 -1.82
C VAL A 73 12.06 -2.40 -2.94
N VAL A 74 12.66 -2.50 -4.12
CA VAL A 74 12.17 -1.91 -5.37
C VAL A 74 11.52 -3.00 -6.22
N VAL A 75 10.34 -2.71 -6.75
CA VAL A 75 9.54 -3.61 -7.57
C VAL A 75 9.25 -2.94 -8.91
N THR A 76 9.33 -3.70 -9.99
CA THR A 76 8.83 -3.29 -11.31
C THR A 76 7.56 -4.10 -11.60
N PRO A 77 6.36 -3.53 -11.39
CA PRO A 77 5.10 -4.29 -11.39
C PRO A 77 4.83 -5.10 -12.66
N GLY A 78 5.11 -4.51 -13.84
CA GLY A 78 4.92 -5.20 -15.14
C GLY A 78 5.86 -6.38 -15.40
N ASN A 79 6.92 -6.55 -14.58
CA ASN A 79 7.91 -7.62 -14.72
C ASN A 79 7.82 -8.66 -13.60
N LEU A 80 6.78 -8.62 -12.77
CA LEU A 80 6.61 -9.56 -11.67
C LEU A 80 6.27 -10.96 -12.20
N PRO A 81 7.01 -12.02 -11.82
CA PRO A 81 6.68 -13.39 -12.22
C PRO A 81 5.40 -13.91 -11.53
N GLN A 82 5.08 -13.35 -10.36
CA GLN A 82 3.91 -13.70 -9.57
C GLN A 82 3.52 -12.52 -8.66
N PRO A 83 2.29 -12.50 -8.10
CA PRO A 83 1.89 -11.46 -7.18
C PRO A 83 2.79 -11.35 -5.95
N LEU A 84 3.09 -10.11 -5.55
CA LEU A 84 3.94 -9.79 -4.41
C LEU A 84 3.17 -8.94 -3.39
N THR A 85 3.10 -9.43 -2.15
CA THR A 85 2.28 -8.84 -1.09
C THR A 85 3.15 -8.15 -0.04
N PHE A 86 2.81 -6.90 0.26
CA PHE A 86 3.40 -6.09 1.33
C PHE A 86 2.38 -5.95 2.44
N LYS A 87 2.74 -6.39 3.65
CA LYS A 87 1.84 -6.34 4.79
C LYS A 87 2.31 -5.35 5.85
N PHE A 88 1.34 -4.67 6.41
CA PHE A 88 1.50 -3.65 7.44
C PHE A 88 0.50 -3.93 8.54
N ARG A 89 0.88 -3.71 9.79
CA ARG A 89 -0.03 -3.65 10.92
C ARG A 89 -0.08 -2.23 11.43
N ILE A 90 -1.30 -1.72 11.62
CA ILE A 90 -1.53 -0.39 12.19
C ILE A 90 -1.39 -0.55 13.71
N GLU A 91 -0.32 -0.03 14.29
CA GLU A 91 -0.12 -0.11 15.74
C GLU A 91 -0.79 1.07 16.46
N SER A 92 -0.82 2.23 15.82
CA SER A 92 -1.42 3.45 16.38
C SER A 92 -1.73 4.44 15.25
N PHE A 93 -2.92 5.05 15.28
CA PHE A 93 -3.24 6.20 14.45
C PHE A 93 -2.65 7.50 14.98
N GLY A 94 -2.09 7.47 16.19
CA GLY A 94 -1.47 8.60 16.86
C GLY A 94 -2.46 9.59 17.44
N GLN A 95 -1.92 10.65 18.05
CA GLN A 95 -2.69 11.69 18.71
C GLN A 95 -2.70 12.95 17.84
N ASP A 96 -3.89 13.35 17.37
CA ASP A 96 -4.10 14.66 16.78
C ASP A 96 -5.42 15.29 17.27
N PRO A 97 -5.37 16.41 17.99
CA PRO A 97 -6.57 17.19 18.34
C PRO A 97 -7.31 17.76 17.11
N GLY A 98 -6.64 17.87 15.96
CA GLY A 98 -7.15 18.50 14.73
C GLY A 98 -7.75 17.55 13.69
N GLY A 99 -7.83 16.24 13.96
CA GLY A 99 -8.40 15.27 13.02
C GLY A 99 -7.42 14.72 11.98
N GLY A 100 -6.14 14.58 12.35
CA GLY A 100 -5.09 13.99 11.52
C GLY A 100 -5.44 12.64 10.92
N CYS A 101 -4.79 12.34 9.81
CA CYS A 101 -5.14 11.21 8.95
C CYS A 101 -4.57 9.87 9.42
N GLY A 102 -3.59 9.88 10.33
CA GLY A 102 -2.85 8.69 10.72
C GLY A 102 -1.90 8.19 9.62
N PRO A 103 -1.51 6.91 9.61
CA PRO A 103 -0.63 6.37 8.59
C PRO A 103 -1.39 6.07 7.29
N CYS A 104 -0.78 6.45 6.19
CA CYS A 104 -1.13 6.07 4.83
C CYS A 104 -0.09 5.08 4.31
N MET A 105 -0.49 3.88 3.92
CA MET A 105 0.40 2.81 3.45
C MET A 105 0.25 2.64 1.94
N GLY A 106 1.32 2.33 1.24
CA GLY A 106 1.24 2.30 -0.21
C GLY A 106 2.56 2.09 -0.92
N PHE A 107 2.63 2.64 -2.12
CA PHE A 107 3.80 2.61 -2.98
C PHE A 107 4.17 4.02 -3.42
N ALA A 108 5.46 4.27 -3.59
CA ALA A 108 6.00 5.47 -4.22
C ALA A 108 6.96 5.09 -5.34
N ILE A 109 7.06 5.91 -6.38
CA ILE A 109 8.05 5.74 -7.44
C ILE A 109 9.45 5.64 -6.81
N SER A 110 10.26 4.69 -7.26
CA SER A 110 11.55 4.35 -6.63
C SER A 110 12.57 5.50 -6.66
N SER A 111 12.51 6.37 -7.67
CA SER A 111 13.33 7.58 -7.78
C SER A 111 12.93 8.71 -6.83
N GLN A 112 11.75 8.63 -6.21
CA GLN A 112 11.37 9.61 -5.20
C GLN A 112 12.08 9.33 -3.90
N HIS A 113 13.05 10.17 -3.57
CA HIS A 113 13.66 10.21 -2.24
C HIS A 113 12.76 10.93 -1.24
N ALA A 114 13.04 10.75 0.05
CA ALA A 114 12.36 11.43 1.14
C ALA A 114 12.71 12.93 1.10
N GLY A 115 12.18 13.68 0.13
CA GLY A 115 12.61 15.05 -0.10
C GLY A 115 12.29 15.98 1.05
N ARG A 116 13.24 16.85 1.41
CA ARG A 116 12.98 18.10 2.15
C ARG A 116 11.97 18.97 1.40
N GLY A 117 10.71 19.02 1.84
CA GLY A 117 9.79 19.98 1.24
C GLY A 117 8.33 19.90 1.63
N MET A 118 7.96 20.82 2.53
CA MET A 118 6.64 21.40 2.77
C MET A 118 5.54 20.54 3.40
N ALA A 119 4.78 21.24 4.25
CA ALA A 119 3.58 20.87 4.96
C ALA A 119 2.39 20.36 4.12
N ILE A 120 2.57 20.09 2.83
CA ILE A 120 1.49 19.78 1.91
C ILE A 120 1.62 18.34 1.45
N PHE A 121 0.61 17.54 1.74
CA PHE A 121 0.44 16.20 1.22
C PHE A 121 0.47 16.22 -0.31
N LYS A 122 1.52 15.67 -0.92
CA LYS A 122 1.62 15.50 -2.38
C LYS A 122 1.56 14.02 -2.74
N THR A 123 0.49 13.64 -3.43
CA THR A 123 0.29 12.29 -3.98
C THR A 123 1.08 12.03 -5.25
N THR A 124 1.73 13.05 -5.83
CA THR A 124 2.54 12.88 -7.05
C THR A 124 3.53 11.74 -6.90
N GLY A 125 3.42 10.77 -7.82
CA GLY A 125 4.21 9.53 -7.85
C GLY A 125 3.98 8.58 -6.66
N LYS A 126 2.80 8.59 -6.05
CA LYS A 126 2.44 7.72 -4.92
C LYS A 126 1.04 7.15 -5.09
N TRP A 127 0.84 5.96 -4.54
CA TRP A 127 -0.45 5.27 -4.45
C TRP A 127 -0.63 4.81 -3.00
N LEU A 128 -1.51 5.48 -2.26
CA LEU A 128 -1.59 5.38 -0.81
C LEU A 128 -3.01 5.07 -0.35
N TYR A 129 -3.15 4.04 0.48
CA TYR A 129 -4.34 3.73 1.23
C TYR A 129 -4.28 4.39 2.60
N ARG A 130 -5.23 5.29 2.89
CA ARG A 130 -5.38 5.93 4.20
C ARG A 130 -6.28 5.08 5.08
N ALA A 131 -5.67 4.40 6.04
CA ALA A 131 -6.37 3.43 6.86
C ALA A 131 -7.52 4.02 7.67
N ARG A 132 -7.37 5.24 8.19
CA ARG A 132 -8.37 5.86 9.09
C ARG A 132 -9.76 5.98 8.48
N ASP A 133 -9.85 6.29 7.19
CA ASP A 133 -11.14 6.54 6.51
C ASP A 133 -11.34 5.72 5.23
N GLY A 134 -10.37 4.87 4.87
CA GLY A 134 -10.43 4.06 3.67
C GLY A 134 -10.28 4.84 2.37
N ALA A 135 -9.70 6.05 2.41
CA ALA A 135 -9.44 6.80 1.18
C ALA A 135 -8.26 6.20 0.39
N LEU A 136 -8.41 6.19 -0.93
CA LEU A 136 -7.35 5.84 -1.87
C LEU A 136 -6.82 7.14 -2.50
N LEU A 137 -5.51 7.35 -2.42
CA LEU A 137 -4.85 8.60 -2.74
C LEU A 137 -3.78 8.32 -3.79
N ALA A 138 -3.94 8.90 -4.98
CA ALA A 138 -3.00 8.79 -6.09
C ALA A 138 -2.80 10.15 -6.77
N ASP A 139 -1.87 10.23 -7.73
CA ASP A 139 -1.65 11.44 -8.53
C ASP A 139 -2.84 11.71 -9.46
N SER A 140 -3.42 10.65 -10.02
CA SER A 140 -4.60 10.71 -10.88
C SER A 140 -5.76 9.86 -10.34
N GLN A 141 -6.99 10.33 -10.52
CA GLN A 141 -8.19 9.52 -10.26
C GLN A 141 -8.27 8.30 -11.18
N ALA A 142 -7.64 8.35 -12.37
CA ALA A 142 -7.56 7.20 -13.27
C ALA A 142 -6.74 6.05 -12.67
N ASP A 143 -5.90 6.31 -11.66
CA ASP A 143 -5.07 5.29 -11.00
C ASP A 143 -5.76 4.66 -9.79
N VAL A 144 -6.92 5.20 -9.39
CA VAL A 144 -7.74 4.70 -8.30
C VAL A 144 -8.77 3.74 -8.88
N ALA A 145 -8.66 2.45 -8.55
CA ALA A 145 -9.53 1.41 -9.13
C ALA A 145 -10.97 1.46 -8.59
N ARG A 146 -11.21 2.16 -7.48
CA ARG A 146 -12.54 2.33 -6.88
C ARG A 146 -12.66 3.52 -5.95
N GLU A 147 -13.86 4.07 -5.84
CA GLU A 147 -14.11 5.28 -5.04
C GLU A 147 -14.16 5.04 -3.53
N ARG A 148 -14.51 3.82 -3.08
CA ARG A 148 -14.69 3.51 -1.65
C ARG A 148 -13.99 2.22 -1.26
N THR A 149 -13.24 2.27 -0.17
CA THR A 149 -12.76 1.10 0.55
C THR A 149 -13.12 1.22 2.04
N PRO A 150 -13.25 0.10 2.77
CA PRO A 150 -13.41 0.14 4.21
C PRO A 150 -12.23 0.83 4.89
N SER A 151 -12.49 1.53 5.99
CA SER A 151 -11.45 1.93 6.93
C SER A 151 -10.89 0.71 7.67
N ALA A 152 -9.69 0.84 8.20
CA ALA A 152 -9.06 -0.09 9.11
C ALA A 152 -8.98 0.53 10.51
N ASN A 153 -8.74 -0.31 11.52
CA ASN A 153 -8.58 0.06 12.92
C ASN A 153 -7.14 -0.16 13.39
N GLU A 154 -6.81 0.38 14.56
CA GLU A 154 -5.61 -0.02 15.27
C GLU A 154 -5.66 -1.52 15.59
N GLY A 155 -4.56 -2.21 15.36
CA GLY A 155 -4.44 -3.67 15.46
C GLY A 155 -4.66 -4.40 14.13
N ASP A 156 -5.32 -3.78 13.14
CA ASP A 156 -5.63 -4.43 11.86
C ASP A 156 -4.37 -4.62 11.01
N GLU A 157 -4.35 -5.71 10.26
CA GLU A 157 -3.38 -6.01 9.21
C GLU A 157 -3.92 -5.54 7.86
N VAL A 158 -3.15 -4.68 7.19
CA VAL A 158 -3.40 -4.21 5.83
C VAL A 158 -2.36 -4.83 4.92
N ALA A 159 -2.82 -5.52 3.88
CA ALA A 159 -1.97 -6.08 2.85
C ALA A 159 -2.25 -5.44 1.49
N LEU A 160 -1.19 -4.98 0.84
CA LEU A 160 -1.20 -4.43 -0.50
C LEU A 160 -0.43 -5.38 -1.42
N THR A 161 -1.13 -5.94 -2.41
CA THR A 161 -0.59 -6.95 -3.30
C THR A 161 -0.44 -6.38 -4.70
N ILE A 162 0.79 -6.29 -5.19
CA ILE A 162 1.07 -5.94 -6.58
C ILE A 162 0.86 -7.19 -7.44
N ILE A 163 -0.06 -7.11 -8.39
CA ILE A 163 -0.37 -8.15 -9.37
C ILE A 163 0.45 -7.84 -10.65
N PRO A 164 0.94 -8.86 -11.39
CA PRO A 164 1.77 -8.65 -12.60
C PRO A 164 1.18 -7.75 -13.70
N ASN A 165 -0.12 -7.44 -13.66
CA ASN A 165 -0.78 -6.51 -14.56
C ASN A 165 -0.75 -5.04 -14.05
N ALA A 166 0.22 -4.70 -13.18
CA ALA A 166 0.37 -3.37 -12.58
C ALA A 166 -0.86 -2.88 -11.77
N THR A 167 -1.69 -3.82 -11.29
CA THR A 167 -2.80 -3.55 -10.36
C THR A 167 -2.37 -3.84 -8.93
N VAL A 168 -2.87 -3.04 -7.98
CA VAL A 168 -2.71 -3.29 -6.54
C VAL A 168 -4.03 -3.74 -5.95
N ALA A 169 -4.06 -4.92 -5.34
CA ALA A 169 -5.18 -5.39 -4.54
C ALA A 169 -4.97 -5.06 -3.05
N LEU A 170 -6.06 -4.73 -2.37
CA LEU A 170 -6.12 -4.45 -0.93
C LEU A 170 -6.81 -5.59 -0.20
N THR A 171 -6.26 -5.98 0.94
CA THR A 171 -6.82 -6.94 1.89
C THR A 171 -6.70 -6.36 3.30
N ILE A 172 -7.72 -6.53 4.14
CA ILE A 172 -7.71 -6.12 5.55
C ILE A 172 -8.03 -7.36 6.39
N ASN A 173 -7.16 -7.71 7.34
CA ASN A 173 -7.28 -8.90 8.19
C ASN A 173 -7.53 -10.19 7.40
N GLY A 174 -6.87 -10.36 6.26
CA GLY A 174 -7.06 -11.50 5.37
C GLY A 174 -8.35 -11.46 4.52
N VAL A 175 -9.23 -10.48 4.71
CA VAL A 175 -10.45 -10.31 3.91
C VAL A 175 -10.14 -9.44 2.69
N ALA A 176 -10.36 -10.01 1.51
CA ALA A 176 -10.17 -9.31 0.25
C ALA A 176 -11.13 -8.11 0.13
N VAL A 177 -10.57 -6.92 -0.05
CA VAL A 177 -11.35 -5.71 -0.36
C VAL A 177 -11.53 -5.58 -1.88
N GLY A 178 -10.49 -5.93 -2.65
CA GLY A 178 -10.46 -5.88 -4.12
C GLY A 178 -9.35 -4.97 -4.64
N ALA A 179 -9.39 -4.62 -5.93
CA ALA A 179 -8.44 -3.70 -6.52
C ALA A 179 -8.54 -2.29 -5.89
N ALA A 180 -7.40 -1.75 -5.47
CA ALA A 180 -7.26 -0.41 -4.91
C ALA A 180 -6.65 0.56 -5.92
N PHE A 181 -5.58 0.14 -6.60
CA PHE A 181 -4.87 0.97 -7.58
C PHE A 181 -4.64 0.23 -8.87
N GLN A 182 -4.47 0.99 -9.96
CA GLN A 182 -4.12 0.51 -11.29
C GLN A 182 -3.08 1.44 -11.92
N ASN A 183 -2.49 1.00 -13.04
CA ASN A 183 -1.46 1.73 -13.79
C ASN A 183 -0.17 1.99 -12.99
N LEU A 184 0.27 1.04 -12.15
CA LEU A 184 1.59 1.12 -11.50
C LEU A 184 2.71 0.72 -12.48
N ASP A 185 2.90 1.51 -13.52
CA ASP A 185 3.72 1.11 -14.69
C ASP A 185 5.22 1.41 -14.49
N THR A 186 5.56 2.04 -13.37
CA THR A 186 6.91 2.48 -13.04
C THR A 186 7.50 1.66 -11.90
N PRO A 187 8.83 1.60 -11.76
CA PRO A 187 9.44 0.99 -10.59
C PRO A 187 9.00 1.72 -9.31
N VAL A 188 8.53 0.96 -8.32
CA VAL A 188 8.02 1.47 -7.05
C VAL A 188 8.68 0.81 -5.85
N ARG A 189 8.53 1.40 -4.68
CA ARG A 189 8.91 0.82 -3.38
C ARG A 189 7.80 1.06 -2.36
N PRO A 190 7.64 0.18 -1.35
CA PRO A 190 6.61 0.38 -0.34
C PRO A 190 6.93 1.62 0.49
N ILE A 191 5.89 2.32 0.94
CA ILE A 191 5.99 3.56 1.72
C ILE A 191 4.92 3.61 2.79
N VAL A 192 5.24 4.22 3.92
CA VAL A 192 4.27 4.70 4.91
C VAL A 192 4.45 6.20 5.08
N LEU A 193 3.39 6.98 4.84
CA LEU A 193 3.33 8.41 5.12
C LEU A 193 2.51 8.66 6.39
N MET A 194 2.98 9.54 7.26
CA MET A 194 2.31 9.89 8.52
C MET A 194 2.35 11.39 8.74
N ASP A 195 1.19 11.98 9.04
CA ASP A 195 1.06 13.36 9.51
C ASP A 195 0.95 13.45 11.04
N THR A 196 0.42 12.41 11.67
CA THR A 196 -0.01 12.45 13.07
C THR A 196 1.09 12.01 14.02
N LYS A 197 1.33 12.77 15.09
CA LYS A 197 2.32 12.41 16.12
C LYS A 197 1.94 11.07 16.76
N ASP A 198 2.93 10.22 17.01
CA ASP A 198 2.77 8.88 17.61
C ASP A 198 1.95 7.90 16.75
N ALA A 199 1.65 8.25 15.49
CA ALA A 199 1.21 7.28 14.51
C ALA A 199 2.32 6.26 14.29
N GLN A 200 1.93 4.98 14.20
CA GLN A 200 2.88 3.88 14.16
C GLN A 200 2.37 2.75 13.28
N VAL A 201 3.27 2.25 12.44
CA VAL A 201 3.03 1.09 11.56
C VAL A 201 4.18 0.12 11.71
N ARG A 202 3.86 -1.18 11.66
CA ARG A 202 4.83 -2.27 11.66
C ARG A 202 4.70 -3.14 10.42
N ILE A 203 5.82 -3.52 9.82
CA ILE A 203 5.88 -4.53 8.76
C ILE A 203 5.62 -5.90 9.38
N VAL A 204 4.75 -6.69 8.76
CA VAL A 204 4.44 -8.07 9.16
C VAL A 204 4.69 -9.02 7.98
N HIS A 205 4.97 -10.29 8.27
CA HIS A 205 5.23 -11.33 7.28
C HIS A 205 4.23 -12.47 7.49
#